data_AF-A0A953SZ62-F1
#
_entry.id   AF-A0A953SZ62-F1
#
_cell.length_a   1.000
_cell.length_b   1.000
_cell.length_c   1.000
_cell.angle_alpha   90.00
_cell.angle_beta   90.00
_cell.angle_gamma   90.00
#
_symmetry.space_group_name_H-M   'P 1'
#
loop_
_entity.id
_entity.type
_entity.pdbx_description
1 polymer ?
#
loop_
_entity_poly.entity_id
_entity_poly.type
_entity_poly.pdbx_seq_one_letter_code
_entity_poly.pdbx_strand_id
1 'polypeptide(L)' 'MGLLIITFILLLLAFAGIAIKIWGKKDGKFAGTCASQSPFLNKDGEACGFCGKTPDQFDSCNEPPHK' A
#
# COMPACT_ATOMS: atom_id res chain seq x y z
N MET A 1 -19.15 20.51 18.11
CA MET A 1 -18.94 19.14 18.65
C MET A 1 -19.46 18.01 17.76
N GLY A 2 -20.60 18.13 17.07
CA GLY A 2 -21.13 17.03 16.24
C GLY A 2 -20.19 16.54 15.12
N LEU A 3 -19.49 17.47 14.46
CA LEU A 3 -18.50 17.11 13.43
C LEU A 3 -17.35 16.25 13.97
N LEU A 4 -16.87 16.51 15.19
CA LEU A 4 -15.80 15.72 15.78
C LEU A 4 -16.24 14.26 16.00
N ILE A 5 -17.46 14.06 16.50
CA ILE A 5 -18.02 12.72 16.73
C ILE A 5 -18.14 11.96 15.41
N ILE A 6 -18.69 12.59 14.37
CA ILE A 6 -18.83 11.98 13.05
C ILE A 6 -17.45 11.63 12.47
N THR A 7 -16.46 12.52 12.63
CA THR A 7 -15.09 12.30 12.15
C THR A 7 -14.47 11.07 12.82
N PHE A 8 -14.58 10.95 14.15
CA PHE A 8 -14.06 9.79 14.88
C PHE A 8 -14.75 8.50 14.47
N ILE A 9 -16.08 8.51 14.26
CA ILE A 9 -16.82 7.34 13.79
C ILE A 9 -16.31 6.87 12.42
N LEU A 10 -16.16 7.80 11.47
CA LEU A 10 -15.67 7.47 10.13
C LEU A 10 -14.23 6.96 10.16
N LEU A 11 -13.38 7.56 10.99
CA LEU A 11 -11.99 7.13 11.17
C LEU A 11 -11.92 5.69 11.71
N LEU A 12 -12.66 5.41 12.79
CA LEU A 12 -12.71 4.08 13.41
C LEU A 12 -13.26 3.03 12.44
N LEU A 13 -14.29 3.35 11.67
CA LEU A 13 -14.84 2.44 10.66
C LEU A 13 -13.81 2.10 9.58
N ALA A 14 -13.04 3.09 9.11
CA ALA A 14 -11.99 2.86 8.12
C ALA A 14 -10.88 1.94 8.66
N PHE A 15 -10.39 2.19 9.89
CA PHE A 15 -9.38 1.34 10.53
C PHE A 15 -9.91 -0.07 10.81
N ALA A 16 -11.16 -0.22 11.25
CA ALA A 16 -11.79 -1.52 11.44
C ALA A 16 -11.87 -2.32 10.13
N GLY A 17 -12.26 -1.68 9.02
CA GLY A 17 -12.30 -2.31 7.71
C GLY A 17 -10.92 -2.79 7.23
N ILE A 18 -9.87 -1.98 7.44
CA ILE A 18 -8.49 -2.36 7.13
C ILE A 18 -8.04 -3.54 7.99
N ALA A 19 -8.32 -3.52 9.29
CA ALA A 19 -7.94 -4.58 10.22
C ALA A 19 -8.56 -5.93 9.84
N ILE A 20 -9.87 -5.94 9.54
CA ILE A 20 -10.59 -7.16 9.10
C ILE A 20 -9.98 -7.69 7.80
N LYS A 21 -9.67 -6.81 6.84
CA LYS A 21 -9.07 -7.19 5.56
C LYS A 21 -7.71 -7.86 5.72
N ILE A 22 -6.87 -7.37 6.64
CA ILE A 22 -5.56 -7.97 6.92
C ILE A 22 -5.73 -9.36 7.53
N TRP A 23 -6.66 -9.51 8.48
CA TRP A 23 -6.95 -10.78 9.14
C TRP A 23 -7.45 -11.85 8.17
N GLY A 24 -8.22 -11.45 7.15
CA GLY A 24 -8.68 -12.33 6.08
C GLY A 24 -7.64 -12.65 4.99
N LYS A 25 -6.44 -12.05 5.04
CA LYS A 25 -5.42 -12.26 4.01
C LYS A 25 -4.41 -13.32 4.44
N LYS A 26 -4.10 -14.25 3.55
CA LYS A 26 -3.02 -15.24 3.77
C LYS A 26 -1.70 -14.48 3.99
N ASP A 27 -1.00 -14.82 5.06
CA ASP A 27 0.25 -14.19 5.54
C ASP A 27 0.12 -12.78 6.14
N GLY A 28 -1.09 -12.23 6.30
CA GLY A 28 -1.32 -10.94 6.99
C GLY A 28 -0.62 -9.73 6.36
N LYS A 29 -0.06 -9.87 5.16
CA LYS A 29 0.65 -8.79 4.46
C LYS A 29 -0.32 -7.97 3.63
N PHE A 30 -0.18 -6.65 3.60
CA PHE A 30 -0.95 -5.80 2.68
C PHE A 30 -0.73 -6.23 1.22
N ALA A 31 -1.75 -6.09 0.37
CA ALA A 31 -1.54 -6.21 -1.07
C ALA A 31 -0.74 -4.99 -1.48
N GLY A 32 0.51 -5.20 -1.92
CA GLY A 32 1.44 -4.13 -2.25
C GLY A 32 0.77 -3.05 -3.10
N THR A 33 1.04 -1.79 -2.78
CA THR A 33 0.59 -0.65 -3.56
C THR A 33 1.73 -0.19 -4.46
N CYS A 34 1.54 0.82 -5.31
CA CYS A 34 2.65 1.36 -6.10
C CYS A 34 3.84 1.79 -5.21
N ALA A 35 3.59 2.23 -3.97
CA ALA A 35 4.64 2.58 -3.01
C ALA A 35 5.48 1.38 -2.57
N SER A 36 4.91 0.17 -2.54
CA SER A 36 5.65 -1.03 -2.14
C SER A 36 6.65 -1.50 -3.19
N GLN A 37 6.77 -0.84 -4.36
CA GLN A 37 7.85 -1.09 -5.33
C GLN A 37 9.09 -0.24 -5.11
N SER A 38 9.02 0.75 -4.22
CA SER A 38 10.19 1.57 -3.94
C SER A 38 11.33 0.70 -3.35
N PRO A 39 12.58 0.89 -3.76
CA PRO A 39 13.73 0.17 -3.19
C PRO A 39 13.96 0.50 -1.70
N PHE A 40 13.35 1.59 -1.22
CA PHE A 40 13.31 1.89 0.21
C PHE A 40 12.37 0.97 1.00
N LEU A 41 11.25 0.51 0.42
CA LEU A 41 10.25 -0.32 1.10
C LEU A 41 10.35 -1.81 0.72
N ASN A 42 10.72 -2.13 -0.52
CA ASN A 42 10.84 -3.49 -1.03
C ASN A 42 12.25 -4.05 -0.79
N LYS A 43 12.51 -4.48 0.45
CA LYS A 43 13.81 -5.06 0.86
C LYS A 43 13.99 -6.50 0.42
N ASP A 44 12.89 -7.19 0.13
CA ASP A 44 12.89 -8.59 -0.29
C ASP A 44 13.20 -8.76 -1.78
N GLY A 45 13.30 -7.65 -2.55
CA GLY A 45 13.64 -7.69 -3.97
C GLY A 45 12.49 -8.18 -4.85
N GLU A 46 11.25 -8.14 -4.37
CA GLU A 46 10.10 -8.69 -5.09
C GLU A 46 9.88 -7.91 -6.40
N ALA A 47 9.73 -8.63 -7.52
CA ALA A 47 9.44 -8.03 -8.80
C ALA A 47 8.03 -7.40 -8.81
N CYS A 48 7.87 -6.30 -9.53
CA CYS A 48 6.61 -5.61 -9.60
C CYS A 48 5.54 -6.47 -10.28
N GLY A 49 4.46 -6.79 -9.58
CA GLY A 49 3.37 -7.63 -10.13
C GLY A 49 2.63 -7.04 -11.33
N PHE A 50 2.84 -5.76 -11.65
CA PHE A 50 2.25 -5.09 -12.82
C PHE A 50 3.17 -5.09 -14.05
N CYS A 51 4.47 -4.83 -13.87
CA CYS A 51 5.42 -4.66 -14.99
C CYS A 51 6.68 -5.53 -14.92
N GLY A 52 6.88 -6.32 -13.86
CA GLY A 52 7.99 -7.26 -13.69
C GLY A 52 9.34 -6.64 -13.29
N LYS A 53 9.45 -5.31 -13.23
CA LYS A 53 10.67 -4.62 -12.81
C LYS A 53 11.04 -4.92 -11.36
N THR A 54 12.33 -4.99 -11.07
CA THR A 54 12.87 -5.16 -9.71
C THR A 54 12.97 -3.81 -8.99
N PRO A 55 13.07 -3.78 -7.64
CA PRO A 55 13.07 -2.53 -6.86
C PRO A 55 14.19 -1.56 -7.23
N ASP A 56 15.37 -2.05 -7.58
CA ASP A 56 16.52 -1.27 -8.05
C ASP A 56 16.24 -0.50 -9.34
N GLN A 57 15.30 -0.99 -10.17
CA GLN A 57 14.87 -0.28 -11.38
C GLN A 57 13.90 0.86 -11.06
N PHE A 58 13.39 0.95 -9.82
CA PHE A 58 12.56 2.05 -9.33
C PHE A 58 13.34 3.04 -8.44
N ASP A 59 14.68 2.96 -8.39
CA ASP A 59 15.52 3.89 -7.62
C ASP A 59 15.40 5.34 -8.10
N SER A 60 15.03 5.55 -9.37
CA SER A 60 14.81 6.89 -9.91
C SER A 60 13.52 6.96 -10.72
N CYS A 61 12.57 7.78 -10.27
CA CYS A 61 11.30 8.04 -10.95
C CYS A 61 11.47 9.01 -12.14
N ASN A 62 12.45 8.75 -13.01
CA ASN A 62 12.74 9.58 -14.19
C ASN A 62 12.00 9.11 -15.44
N GLU A 63 11.33 7.96 -15.36
CA GLU A 63 10.58 7.41 -16.47
C GLU A 63 9.25 8.16 -16.63
N PRO A 64 8.85 8.47 -17.87
CA PRO A 64 7.57 9.12 -18.11
C PRO A 64 6.43 8.22 -17.59
N PRO A 65 5.38 8.79 -16.97
CA PRO A 65 4.26 8.01 -16.48
C PRO A 65 3.66 7.21 -17.64
N HIS A 66 3.43 5.92 -17.41
CA HIS A 66 2.73 5.06 -18.37
C HIS A 66 1.35 5.68 -18.66
N LYS A 67 1.06 5.94 -19.94
CA LYS A 67 -0.24 6.45 -20.41
C LYS A 67 -1.32 5.39 -20.27
#